data_AF-A0A841PV36-F1
#
_entry.id   AF-A0A841PV36-F1
#
_cell.length_a   1.000
_cell.length_b   1.000
_cell.length_c   1.000
_cell.angle_alpha   90.00
_cell.angle_beta   90.00
_cell.angle_gamma   90.00
#
_symmetry.space_group_name_H-M   'P 1'
#
loop_
_entity.id
_entity.type
_entity.pdbx_description
1 polymer ?
#
loop_
_entity_poly.entity_id
_entity_poly.type
_entity_poly.pdbx_seq_one_letter_code
_entity_poly.pdbx_strand_id
1 'polypeptide(L)'
;MYNIKNIEAIPIEPTSFSELQMTEHDIEELIKNNTNLIAEDESMLIVGQQVRNSSNGICDLVGLNQNGDLVLIEIKRDRKDIETRKEAFEFQAIRYAAGFATIKDIDDLISKIYAPFLEKKNNNKNKYTLTITEQANRNVVSFFQENNIAIEDFNQRQQIILVASDFDAQTKSAVAWLNSNGVEMYCYKLIPYKIKDELYIESKKVLPLDRYEDYYVDLTNKTTTSKIKRKRQSNRRNLPRIDAMLDWGVVKEGDLLKAKNHDSTATLLGNGNVEVTGEERSIQQWLREVTGWSSVETYAFTVHMEKGKTLSEIRRDYMDKMEQ
;
A
#
# COMPACT_ATOMS: atom_id res chain seq x y z
N MET A 1 -10.35 -11.88 15.91
CA MET A 1 -9.14 -12.41 16.57
C MET A 1 -9.56 -13.32 17.73
N TYR A 2 -8.82 -14.39 18.02
CA TYR A 2 -9.13 -15.33 19.12
C TYR A 2 -7.90 -15.54 20.01
N ASN A 3 -8.12 -15.67 21.32
CA ASN A 3 -7.12 -16.19 22.26
C ASN A 3 -7.35 -17.69 22.41
N ILE A 4 -6.34 -18.50 22.07
CA ILE A 4 -6.42 -19.96 22.17
C ILE A 4 -5.83 -20.41 23.52
N LYS A 5 -6.62 -21.13 24.31
CA LYS A 5 -6.16 -21.80 25.54
C LYS A 5 -6.54 -23.27 25.48
N ASN A 6 -5.53 -24.14 25.38
CA ASN A 6 -5.72 -25.58 25.10
C ASN A 6 -6.49 -25.80 23.79
N ILE A 7 -7.77 -26.19 23.89
CA ILE A 7 -8.68 -26.43 22.76
C ILE A 7 -9.83 -25.41 22.70
N GLU A 8 -9.85 -24.42 23.60
CA GLU A 8 -10.85 -23.37 23.62
C GLU A 8 -10.35 -22.13 22.87
N ALA A 9 -11.16 -21.63 21.95
CA ALA A 9 -10.93 -20.37 21.25
C ALA A 9 -11.87 -19.31 21.81
N ILE A 10 -11.31 -18.35 22.55
CA ILE A 10 -12.07 -17.26 23.18
C ILE A 10 -12.00 -16.03 22.26
N PRO A 11 -13.13 -15.50 21.77
CA PRO A 11 -13.12 -14.32 20.92
C PRO A 11 -12.57 -13.11 21.68
N ILE A 12 -11.71 -12.34 21.02
CA ILE A 12 -11.28 -11.03 21.49
C ILE A 12 -12.16 -10.01 20.79
N GLU A 13 -12.94 -9.28 21.58
CA GLU A 13 -13.76 -8.19 21.04
C GLU A 13 -12.87 -7.00 20.63
N PRO A 14 -13.16 -6.38 19.48
CA PRO A 14 -12.47 -5.15 19.09
C PRO A 14 -12.83 -4.01 20.05
N THR A 15 -11.91 -3.04 20.18
CA THR A 15 -12.19 -1.75 20.80
C THR A 15 -12.48 -0.72 19.71
N SER A 16 -12.68 0.55 20.07
CA SER A 16 -12.81 1.65 19.10
C SER A 16 -11.70 2.67 19.28
N PHE A 17 -11.38 3.41 18.21
CA PHE A 17 -10.42 4.53 18.32
C PHE A 17 -10.88 5.57 19.33
N SER A 18 -12.19 5.79 19.45
CA SER A 18 -12.75 6.68 20.48
C SER A 18 -12.48 6.21 21.91
N GLU A 19 -12.57 4.90 22.18
CA GLU A 19 -12.25 4.31 23.49
C GLU A 19 -10.76 4.38 23.79
N LEU A 20 -9.93 4.26 22.76
CA LEU A 20 -8.48 4.43 22.82
C LEU A 20 -8.04 5.90 22.89
N GLN A 21 -8.97 6.85 22.85
CA GLN A 21 -8.69 8.29 22.80
C GLN A 21 -7.81 8.71 21.62
N MET A 22 -7.81 7.91 20.54
CA MET A 22 -7.11 8.23 19.30
C MET A 22 -7.96 9.17 18.45
N THR A 23 -7.33 10.20 17.92
CA THR A 23 -7.92 11.16 16.99
C THR A 23 -7.73 10.71 15.54
N GLU A 24 -8.40 11.39 14.60
CA GLU A 24 -8.17 11.17 13.16
C GLU A 24 -6.71 11.43 12.77
N HIS A 25 -6.05 12.41 13.40
CA HIS A 25 -4.64 12.69 13.18
C HIS A 25 -3.72 11.57 13.69
N ASP A 26 -4.05 10.92 14.82
CA ASP A 26 -3.27 9.78 15.30
C ASP A 26 -3.34 8.59 14.32
N ILE A 27 -4.50 8.38 13.70
CA ILE A 27 -4.71 7.36 12.66
C ILE A 27 -3.95 7.74 11.38
N GLU A 28 -3.97 9.01 10.99
CA GLU A 28 -3.18 9.55 9.88
C GLU A 28 -1.68 9.30 10.08
N GLU A 29 -1.14 9.63 11.25
CA GLU A 29 0.26 9.36 11.58
C GLU A 29 0.56 7.86 11.58
N LEU A 30 -0.35 7.03 12.11
CA LEU A 30 -0.21 5.57 12.10
C LEU A 30 -0.09 5.03 10.66
N ILE A 31 -0.98 5.47 9.75
CA ILE A 31 -0.99 5.04 8.34
C ILE A 31 0.22 5.58 7.58
N LYS A 32 0.58 6.86 7.78
CA LYS A 32 1.75 7.47 7.14
C LYS A 32 3.03 6.72 7.48
N ASN A 33 3.17 6.26 8.74
CA ASN A 33 4.33 5.51 9.19
C ASN A 33 4.25 4.00 8.89
N ASN A 34 3.08 3.49 8.50
CA ASN A 34 2.82 2.07 8.26
C ASN A 34 1.91 1.86 7.04
N THR A 35 2.27 2.41 5.89
CA THR A 35 1.40 2.46 4.70
C THR A 35 0.99 1.07 4.18
N ASN A 36 1.76 0.03 4.51
CA ASN A 36 1.38 -1.37 4.28
C ASN A 36 0.00 -1.75 4.84
N LEU A 37 -0.48 -1.07 5.88
CA LEU A 37 -1.83 -1.27 6.41
C LEU A 37 -2.90 -1.08 5.32
N ILE A 38 -2.65 -0.28 4.29
CA ILE A 38 -3.62 0.06 3.25
C ILE A 38 -3.08 -0.13 1.82
N ALA A 39 -1.85 -0.61 1.70
CA ALA A 39 -1.13 -0.83 0.45
C ALA A 39 -0.32 -2.13 0.56
N GLU A 40 -0.97 -3.19 1.00
CA GLU A 40 -0.33 -4.50 1.16
C GLU A 40 0.21 -4.96 -0.19
N ASP A 41 1.49 -5.36 -0.21
CA ASP A 41 2.22 -5.78 -1.41
C ASP A 41 2.27 -4.74 -2.55
N GLU A 42 2.11 -3.44 -2.26
CA GLU A 42 2.26 -2.34 -3.23
C GLU A 42 3.37 -1.38 -2.81
N SER A 43 4.21 -0.94 -3.74
CA SER A 43 5.19 0.11 -3.46
C SER A 43 4.51 1.48 -3.44
N MET A 44 4.68 2.23 -2.35
CA MET A 44 4.15 3.58 -2.22
C MET A 44 5.15 4.51 -1.56
N LEU A 45 5.28 5.71 -2.12
CA LEU A 45 5.98 6.84 -1.53
C LEU A 45 4.97 7.87 -1.05
N ILE A 46 4.92 8.15 0.26
CA ILE A 46 4.12 9.28 0.77
C ILE A 46 4.80 10.61 0.38
N VAL A 47 4.06 11.41 -0.38
CA VAL A 47 4.51 12.70 -0.92
C VAL A 47 3.77 13.88 -0.32
N GLY A 48 2.65 13.68 0.38
CA GLY A 48 1.90 14.77 0.99
C GLY A 48 1.15 14.37 2.26
N GLN A 49 0.97 15.36 3.14
CA GLN A 49 0.12 15.27 4.34
C GLN A 49 -0.61 16.60 4.54
N GLN A 50 -1.91 16.54 4.82
CA GLN A 50 -2.80 17.68 5.03
C GLN A 50 -2.67 18.71 3.88
N VAL A 51 -2.80 18.22 2.64
CA VAL A 51 -2.58 19.00 1.41
C VAL A 51 -3.81 19.83 1.11
N ARG A 52 -3.63 21.16 1.05
CA ARG A 52 -4.72 22.11 0.79
C ARG A 52 -4.92 22.35 -0.70
N ASN A 53 -6.17 22.33 -1.15
CA ASN A 53 -6.54 22.80 -2.48
C ASN A 53 -6.89 24.31 -2.46
N SER A 54 -7.13 24.88 -3.65
CA SER A 54 -7.49 26.30 -3.83
C SER A 54 -8.82 26.70 -3.19
N SER A 55 -9.66 25.73 -2.81
CA SER A 55 -10.95 25.93 -2.14
C SER A 55 -10.89 25.64 -0.64
N ASN A 56 -9.69 25.60 -0.05
CA ASN A 56 -9.42 25.27 1.36
C ASN A 56 -9.83 23.86 1.81
N GLY A 57 -10.21 22.97 0.88
CA GLY A 57 -10.34 21.55 1.18
C GLY A 57 -8.98 20.93 1.47
N ILE A 58 -8.93 19.99 2.41
CA ILE A 58 -7.71 19.35 2.89
C ILE A 58 -7.79 17.85 2.59
N CYS A 59 -6.81 17.35 1.84
CA CYS A 59 -6.60 15.93 1.64
C CYS A 59 -5.64 15.39 2.69
N ASP A 60 -5.99 14.29 3.36
CA ASP A 60 -5.25 13.80 4.53
C ASP A 60 -3.84 13.32 4.14
N LEU A 61 -3.73 12.27 3.32
CA LEU A 61 -2.43 11.80 2.82
C LEU A 61 -2.45 11.68 1.29
N VAL A 62 -1.28 11.93 0.70
CA VAL A 62 -1.05 11.74 -0.74
C VAL A 62 0.15 10.83 -0.92
N GLY A 63 -0.06 9.73 -1.63
CA GLY A 63 0.96 8.78 -2.04
C GLY A 63 1.25 8.86 -3.54
N LEU A 64 2.37 8.28 -3.94
CA LEU A 64 2.75 7.97 -5.31
C LEU A 64 2.96 6.45 -5.38
N ASN A 65 2.17 5.73 -6.18
CA ASN A 65 2.24 4.27 -6.27
C ASN A 65 3.22 3.78 -7.34
N GLN A 66 3.48 2.47 -7.37
CA GLN A 66 4.37 1.80 -8.31
C GLN A 66 3.99 1.93 -9.80
N ASN A 67 2.83 2.52 -10.12
CA ASN A 67 2.42 2.82 -11.50
C ASN A 67 2.70 4.27 -11.90
N GLY A 68 3.20 5.10 -10.98
CA GLY A 68 3.42 6.52 -11.21
C GLY A 68 2.19 7.38 -10.94
N ASP A 69 1.12 6.81 -10.40
CA ASP A 69 -0.15 7.49 -10.15
C ASP A 69 -0.22 8.06 -8.74
N LEU A 70 -0.89 9.21 -8.60
CA LEU A 70 -1.16 9.79 -7.29
C LEU A 70 -2.31 9.04 -6.59
N VAL A 71 -2.06 8.68 -5.33
CA VAL A 71 -2.98 7.97 -4.46
C VAL A 71 -3.47 8.92 -3.38
N LEU A 72 -4.77 9.15 -3.34
CA LEU A 72 -5.40 10.04 -2.38
C LEU A 72 -5.99 9.19 -1.25
N ILE A 73 -5.50 9.41 -0.03
CA ILE A 73 -5.91 8.63 1.12
C ILE A 73 -6.69 9.56 2.04
N GLU A 74 -7.98 9.27 2.21
CA GLU A 74 -8.86 10.00 3.11
C GLU A 74 -9.23 9.13 4.30
N ILE A 75 -9.19 9.72 5.48
CA ILE A 75 -9.27 9.00 6.76
C ILE A 75 -10.46 9.53 7.54
N LYS A 76 -11.21 8.62 8.15
CA LYS A 76 -12.21 8.94 9.15
C LYS A 76 -12.00 8.07 10.37
N ARG A 77 -12.10 8.66 11.56
CA ARG A 77 -11.93 7.90 12.80
C ARG A 77 -13.03 6.85 12.93
N ASP A 78 -14.29 7.28 12.92
CA ASP A 78 -15.44 6.40 13.15
C ASP A 78 -16.53 6.49 12.09
N ARG A 79 -17.31 5.41 11.96
CA ARG A 79 -18.51 5.38 11.10
C ARG A 79 -19.48 6.54 11.38
N LYS A 80 -19.62 6.95 12.65
CA LYS A 80 -20.48 8.08 13.04
C LYS A 80 -20.03 9.40 12.40
N ASP A 81 -18.73 9.59 12.19
CA ASP A 81 -18.18 10.77 11.51
C ASP A 81 -18.55 10.77 10.02
N ILE A 82 -18.77 9.58 9.44
CA ILE A 82 -19.26 9.40 8.07
C ILE A 82 -20.78 9.61 7.96
N GLU A 83 -21.55 9.20 8.96
CA GLU A 83 -23.02 9.32 8.91
C GLU A 83 -23.52 10.75 9.18
N THR A 84 -22.75 11.56 9.93
CA THR A 84 -23.19 12.88 10.40
C THR A 84 -22.68 14.06 9.54
N ARG A 85 -21.83 13.79 8.55
CA ARG A 85 -21.23 14.80 7.68
C ARG A 85 -22.21 15.30 6.62
N LYS A 86 -22.06 16.58 6.25
CA LYS A 86 -22.91 17.25 5.25
C LYS A 86 -22.61 16.80 3.82
N GLU A 87 -21.32 16.68 3.51
CA GLU A 87 -20.85 16.11 2.26
C GLU A 87 -20.56 14.63 2.49
N ALA A 88 -20.86 13.72 1.55
CA ALA A 88 -20.54 12.30 1.72
C ALA A 88 -19.03 12.02 1.63
N PHE A 89 -18.58 10.89 2.18
CA PHE A 89 -17.15 10.61 2.32
C PHE A 89 -16.43 10.40 0.99
N GLU A 90 -17.03 9.58 0.14
CA GLU A 90 -16.56 9.32 -1.21
C GLU A 90 -16.52 10.59 -2.08
N PHE A 91 -17.49 11.50 -1.93
CA PHE A 91 -17.53 12.73 -2.72
C PHE A 91 -16.39 13.70 -2.37
N GLN A 92 -16.02 13.80 -1.09
CA GLN A 92 -14.84 14.55 -0.69
C GLN A 92 -13.59 14.04 -1.40
N ALA A 93 -13.38 12.72 -1.38
CA ALA A 93 -12.21 12.09 -1.98
C ALA A 93 -12.17 12.24 -3.51
N ILE A 94 -13.33 12.11 -4.18
CA ILE A 94 -13.45 12.32 -5.63
C ILE A 94 -13.12 13.77 -6.00
N ARG A 95 -13.60 14.74 -5.22
CA ARG A 95 -13.27 16.15 -5.46
C ARG A 95 -11.77 16.39 -5.35
N TYR A 96 -11.10 15.76 -4.39
CA TYR A 96 -9.64 15.85 -4.32
C TYR A 96 -9.01 15.19 -5.53
N ALA A 97 -9.44 13.98 -5.93
CA ALA A 97 -8.87 13.30 -7.10
C ALA A 97 -8.95 14.18 -8.35
N ALA A 98 -10.06 14.87 -8.57
CA ALA A 98 -10.20 15.83 -9.67
C ALA A 98 -9.19 16.99 -9.61
N GLY A 99 -8.85 17.48 -8.41
CA GLY A 99 -7.81 18.50 -8.22
C GLY A 99 -6.40 17.94 -8.48
N PHE A 100 -6.09 16.76 -7.97
CA PHE A 100 -4.77 16.13 -8.19
C PHE A 100 -4.57 15.67 -9.63
N ALA A 101 -5.65 15.45 -10.40
CA ALA A 101 -5.58 15.21 -11.84
C ALA A 101 -4.98 16.39 -12.63
N THR A 102 -4.89 17.59 -12.04
CA THR A 102 -4.26 18.75 -12.69
C THR A 102 -2.74 18.79 -12.52
N ILE A 103 -2.16 17.93 -11.68
CA ILE A 103 -0.71 17.80 -11.51
C ILE A 103 -0.17 17.01 -12.71
N LYS A 104 0.44 17.70 -13.68
CA LYS A 104 0.80 17.10 -14.98
C LYS A 104 2.22 16.57 -15.08
N ASP A 105 3.11 17.04 -14.22
CA ASP A 105 4.51 16.67 -14.23
C ASP A 105 5.09 16.60 -12.81
N ILE A 106 6.31 16.06 -12.73
CA ILE A 106 7.03 15.85 -11.48
C ILE A 106 7.39 17.18 -10.81
N ASP A 107 7.66 18.25 -11.58
CA ASP A 107 7.98 19.56 -11.03
C ASP A 107 6.78 20.18 -10.30
N ASP A 108 5.58 20.02 -10.86
CA ASP A 108 4.31 20.39 -10.22
C ASP A 108 4.07 19.59 -8.94
N LEU A 109 4.30 18.28 -8.96
CA LEU A 109 4.21 17.43 -7.76
C LEU A 109 5.16 17.93 -6.67
N ILE A 110 6.42 18.18 -7.02
CA ILE A 110 7.44 18.60 -6.07
C ILE A 110 7.10 19.97 -5.49
N SER A 111 6.86 20.96 -6.34
CA SER A 111 6.67 22.34 -5.92
C SER A 111 5.38 22.54 -5.12
N LYS A 112 4.28 21.88 -5.50
CA LYS A 112 2.96 22.09 -4.89
C LYS A 112 2.70 21.19 -3.69
N ILE A 113 3.33 20.01 -3.64
CA ILE A 113 2.96 18.96 -2.67
C ILE A 113 4.18 18.47 -1.90
N TYR A 114 5.20 17.95 -2.60
CA TYR A 114 6.24 17.16 -1.92
C TYR A 114 7.28 17.98 -1.17
N ALA A 115 7.80 19.06 -1.76
CA ALA A 115 8.72 19.95 -1.06
C ALA A 115 8.08 20.60 0.18
N PRO A 116 6.84 21.15 0.13
CA PRO A 116 6.15 21.63 1.33
C PRO A 116 5.98 20.57 2.42
N PHE A 117 5.76 19.30 2.04
CA PHE A 117 5.68 18.19 2.98
C PHE A 117 7.04 17.90 3.65
N LEU A 118 8.12 17.85 2.86
CA LEU A 118 9.47 17.63 3.38
C LEU A 118 9.94 18.79 4.27
N GLU A 119 9.62 20.04 3.94
CA GLU A 119 9.94 21.22 4.78
C GLU A 119 9.34 21.09 6.19
N LYS A 120 8.04 20.77 6.28
CA LYS A 120 7.36 20.56 7.57
C LYS A 120 8.01 19.44 8.39
N LYS A 121 8.41 18.35 7.73
CA LYS A 121 9.09 17.22 8.37
C LYS A 121 10.51 17.58 8.85
N ASN A 122 11.17 18.49 8.13
CA ASN A 122 12.59 18.83 8.31
C ASN A 122 12.85 20.07 9.18
N ASN A 123 11.81 20.75 9.65
CA ASN A 123 11.93 21.92 10.55
C ASN A 123 12.76 21.70 11.83
N ASN A 124 13.20 20.47 12.12
CA ASN A 124 14.04 20.11 13.27
C ASN A 124 15.44 19.53 12.92
N LYS A 125 15.90 19.58 11.66
CA LYS A 125 17.21 19.01 11.27
C LYS A 125 18.05 19.99 10.44
N ASN A 126 18.95 20.70 11.13
CA ASN A 126 20.01 21.50 10.51
C ASN A 126 21.11 20.60 9.94
N LYS A 127 20.99 20.23 8.66
CA LYS A 127 22.09 19.99 7.69
C LYS A 127 21.54 19.12 6.56
N TYR A 128 21.38 19.71 5.39
CA TYR A 128 21.30 18.95 4.16
C TYR A 128 22.38 19.44 3.20
N THR A 129 23.04 18.50 2.54
CA THR A 129 23.96 18.75 1.42
C THR A 129 23.19 19.13 0.15
N LEU A 130 21.87 18.87 0.11
CA LEU A 130 20.94 19.17 -0.97
C LEU A 130 19.84 20.12 -0.48
N THR A 131 19.27 20.90 -1.38
CA THR A 131 18.02 21.64 -1.13
C THR A 131 16.84 20.67 -0.97
N ILE A 132 15.74 21.11 -0.35
CA ILE A 132 14.54 20.29 -0.19
C ILE A 132 13.97 19.86 -1.55
N THR A 133 13.98 20.76 -2.54
CA THR A 133 13.53 20.45 -3.90
C THR A 133 14.40 19.39 -4.58
N GLU A 134 15.73 19.47 -4.44
CA GLU A 134 16.64 18.44 -4.97
C GLU A 134 16.44 17.09 -4.26
N GLN A 135 16.21 17.10 -2.95
CA GLN A 135 15.87 15.89 -2.21
C GLN A 135 14.55 15.28 -2.69
N ALA A 136 13.50 16.10 -2.85
CA ALA A 136 12.21 15.68 -3.37
C ALA A 136 12.33 15.06 -4.77
N ASN A 137 13.05 15.72 -5.68
CA ASN A 137 13.29 15.23 -7.02
C ASN A 137 14.04 13.89 -7.02
N ARG A 138 15.10 13.78 -6.21
CA ARG A 138 15.87 12.55 -6.09
C ARG A 138 15.00 11.38 -5.62
N ASN A 139 14.19 11.60 -4.59
CA ASN A 139 13.30 10.57 -4.06
C ASN A 139 12.31 10.08 -5.13
N VAL A 140 11.68 10.99 -5.88
CA VAL A 140 10.72 10.62 -6.95
C VAL A 140 11.43 9.89 -8.09
N VAL A 141 12.58 10.40 -8.56
CA VAL A 141 13.35 9.76 -9.65
C VAL A 141 13.83 8.37 -9.26
N SER A 142 14.36 8.18 -8.04
CA SER A 142 14.76 6.86 -7.54
C SER A 142 13.55 5.92 -7.46
N PHE A 143 12.43 6.39 -6.93
CA PHE A 143 11.19 5.60 -6.89
C PHE A 143 10.73 5.16 -8.29
N PHE A 144 10.80 6.05 -9.28
CA PHE A 144 10.47 5.73 -10.68
C PHE A 144 11.42 4.70 -11.27
N GLN A 145 12.72 4.88 -11.11
CA GLN A 145 13.73 3.98 -11.65
C GLN A 145 13.58 2.57 -11.07
N GLU A 146 13.40 2.46 -9.76
CA GLU A 146 13.32 1.16 -9.09
C GLU A 146 12.02 0.40 -9.43
N ASN A 147 10.90 1.11 -9.64
CA ASN A 147 9.62 0.52 -10.08
C ASN A 147 9.49 0.44 -11.62
N ASN A 148 10.50 0.84 -12.39
CA ASN A 148 10.49 0.89 -13.87
C ASN A 148 9.34 1.74 -14.46
N ILE A 149 9.07 2.88 -13.82
CA ILE A 149 8.05 3.84 -14.25
C ILE A 149 8.68 4.81 -15.25
N ALA A 150 8.07 4.93 -16.43
CA ALA A 150 8.46 5.93 -17.42
C ALA A 150 7.93 7.32 -17.00
N ILE A 151 8.67 8.40 -17.25
CA ILE A 151 8.29 9.75 -16.83
C ILE A 151 6.93 10.16 -17.45
N GLU A 152 6.70 9.74 -18.70
CA GLU A 152 5.47 9.95 -19.44
C GLU A 152 4.24 9.21 -18.86
N ASP A 153 4.45 8.19 -18.03
CA ASP A 153 3.39 7.45 -17.34
C ASP A 153 3.02 8.10 -15.99
N PHE A 154 3.62 9.25 -15.64
CA PHE A 154 3.27 9.97 -14.41
C PHE A 154 1.80 10.41 -14.40
N ASN A 155 1.12 10.11 -13.28
CA ASN A 155 -0.19 10.60 -12.88
C ASN A 155 -1.28 10.51 -13.98
N GLN A 156 -1.25 9.42 -14.75
CA GLN A 156 -2.23 9.17 -15.81
C GLN A 156 -3.60 8.81 -15.24
N ARG A 157 -3.65 8.38 -13.97
CA ARG A 157 -4.85 8.05 -13.22
C ARG A 157 -4.73 8.52 -11.77
N GLN A 158 -5.87 8.59 -11.08
CA GLN A 158 -5.92 8.83 -9.65
C GLN A 158 -6.54 7.62 -8.98
N GLN A 159 -5.86 7.15 -7.93
CA GLN A 159 -6.35 6.11 -7.06
C GLN A 159 -6.86 6.76 -5.77
N ILE A 160 -7.98 6.28 -5.25
CA ILE A 160 -8.53 6.75 -3.98
C ILE A 160 -8.52 5.61 -2.96
N ILE A 161 -8.07 5.88 -1.75
CA ILE A 161 -8.16 4.97 -0.61
C ILE A 161 -8.96 5.66 0.49
N LEU A 162 -10.09 5.08 0.87
CA LEU A 162 -10.85 5.50 2.04
C LEU A 162 -10.50 4.59 3.21
N VAL A 163 -10.22 5.17 4.37
CA VAL A 163 -9.85 4.43 5.58
C VAL A 163 -10.76 4.83 6.73
N ALA A 164 -11.37 3.86 7.42
CA ALA A 164 -12.22 4.12 8.58
C ALA A 164 -12.34 2.93 9.53
N SER A 165 -12.91 3.10 10.74
CA SER A 165 -13.25 1.97 11.60
C SER A 165 -14.47 1.17 11.10
N ASP A 166 -15.35 1.78 10.29
CA ASP A 166 -16.33 1.10 9.45
C ASP A 166 -16.91 2.08 8.42
N PHE A 167 -17.65 1.55 7.45
CA PHE A 167 -18.37 2.33 6.45
C PHE A 167 -19.87 2.01 6.50
N ASP A 168 -20.69 3.03 6.27
CA ASP A 168 -22.13 2.85 6.08
C ASP A 168 -22.44 2.20 4.72
N ALA A 169 -23.69 1.78 4.54
CA ALA A 169 -24.12 1.08 3.33
C ALA A 169 -24.11 1.96 2.07
N GLN A 170 -24.35 3.27 2.19
CA GLN A 170 -24.36 4.20 1.05
C GLN A 170 -22.94 4.41 0.54
N THR A 171 -21.97 4.66 1.44
CA THR A 171 -20.55 4.77 1.05
C THR A 171 -20.08 3.50 0.33
N LYS A 172 -20.37 2.31 0.87
CA LYS A 172 -20.02 1.02 0.23
C LYS A 172 -20.67 0.89 -1.16
N SER A 173 -21.95 1.22 -1.28
CA SER A 173 -22.68 1.13 -2.55
C SER A 173 -22.12 2.08 -3.60
N ALA A 174 -21.83 3.34 -3.23
CA ALA A 174 -21.27 4.34 -4.14
C ALA A 174 -19.88 3.94 -4.64
N VAL A 175 -18.99 3.51 -3.73
CA VAL A 175 -17.64 3.06 -4.08
C VAL A 175 -17.67 1.82 -4.97
N ALA A 176 -18.55 0.85 -4.69
CA ALA A 176 -18.71 -0.33 -5.54
C ALA A 176 -19.17 0.04 -6.96
N TRP A 177 -20.13 0.96 -7.08
CA TRP A 177 -20.60 1.46 -8.38
C TRP A 177 -19.50 2.22 -9.13
N LEU A 178 -18.75 3.09 -8.45
CA LEU A 178 -17.63 3.85 -9.03
C LEU A 178 -16.52 2.93 -9.56
N ASN A 179 -16.14 1.91 -8.79
CA ASN A 179 -15.21 0.87 -9.24
C ASN A 179 -15.72 0.14 -10.48
N SER A 180 -17.01 -0.22 -10.53
CA SER A 180 -17.60 -0.86 -11.72
C SER A 180 -17.57 0.02 -12.98
N ASN A 181 -17.44 1.34 -12.80
CA ASN A 181 -17.32 2.35 -13.85
C ASN A 181 -15.87 2.85 -14.06
N GLY A 182 -14.87 2.17 -13.49
CA GLY A 182 -13.46 2.42 -13.76
C GLY A 182 -12.82 3.53 -12.93
N VAL A 183 -13.49 4.02 -11.88
CA VAL A 183 -12.86 4.89 -10.87
C VAL A 183 -12.23 3.99 -9.82
N GLU A 184 -10.91 4.02 -9.70
CA GLU A 184 -10.16 3.10 -8.86
C GLU A 184 -10.19 3.52 -7.38
N MET A 185 -11.00 2.81 -6.58
CA MET A 185 -11.24 3.16 -5.18
C MET A 185 -11.12 1.95 -4.24
N TYR A 186 -10.48 2.15 -3.10
CA TYR A 186 -10.35 1.17 -2.02
C TYR A 186 -11.06 1.63 -0.76
N CYS A 187 -11.64 0.70 -0.03
CA CYS A 187 -12.09 0.93 1.35
C CYS A 187 -11.33 -0.01 2.27
N TYR A 188 -10.54 0.51 3.19
CA TYR A 188 -9.88 -0.26 4.24
C TYR A 188 -10.53 0.04 5.59
N LYS A 189 -10.88 -1.04 6.30
CA LYS A 189 -11.36 -0.99 7.67
C LYS A 189 -10.19 -1.24 8.62
N LEU A 190 -9.93 -0.30 9.52
CA LEU A 190 -8.96 -0.48 10.60
C LEU A 190 -9.68 -0.85 11.90
N ILE A 191 -9.35 -2.01 12.45
CA ILE A 191 -10.03 -2.61 13.61
C ILE A 191 -9.02 -2.70 14.76
N PRO A 192 -9.09 -1.79 15.75
CA PRO A 192 -8.19 -1.84 16.88
C PRO A 192 -8.62 -2.92 17.89
N TYR A 193 -7.64 -3.56 18.50
CA TYR A 193 -7.77 -4.51 19.58
C TYR A 193 -6.86 -4.09 20.72
N LYS A 194 -7.35 -4.21 21.96
CA LYS A 194 -6.54 -4.02 23.16
C LYS A 194 -6.40 -5.35 23.88
N ILE A 195 -5.18 -5.88 23.95
CA ILE A 195 -4.88 -7.15 24.61
C ILE A 195 -3.92 -6.83 25.75
N LYS A 196 -4.41 -6.93 27.00
CA LYS A 196 -3.71 -6.41 28.19
C LYS A 196 -3.43 -4.91 28.00
N ASP A 197 -2.15 -4.52 27.97
CA ASP A 197 -1.70 -3.13 27.80
C ASP A 197 -1.13 -2.84 26.40
N GLU A 198 -1.22 -3.81 25.48
CA GLU A 198 -0.73 -3.67 24.11
C GLU A 198 -1.89 -3.43 23.13
N LEU A 199 -1.61 -2.62 22.11
CA LEU A 199 -2.54 -2.28 21.05
C LEU A 199 -2.16 -3.02 19.77
N TYR A 200 -3.17 -3.63 19.17
CA TYR A 200 -3.07 -4.34 17.90
C TYR A 200 -4.07 -3.72 16.94
N ILE A 201 -3.77 -3.75 15.65
CA ILE A 201 -4.68 -3.25 14.62
C ILE A 201 -4.75 -4.27 13.50
N GLU A 202 -5.97 -4.68 13.17
CA GLU A 202 -6.24 -5.46 11.96
C GLU A 202 -6.65 -4.49 10.86
N SER A 203 -6.03 -4.59 9.69
CA SER A 203 -6.50 -3.90 8.49
C SER A 203 -7.22 -4.88 7.59
N LYS A 204 -8.42 -4.50 7.14
CA LYS A 204 -9.24 -5.31 6.26
C LYS A 204 -9.68 -4.51 5.05
N LYS A 205 -9.31 -4.97 3.86
CA LYS A 205 -9.87 -4.45 2.60
C LYS A 205 -11.34 -4.86 2.50
N VAL A 206 -12.22 -3.86 2.45
CA VAL A 206 -13.68 -4.01 2.31
C VAL A 206 -14.10 -3.88 0.84
N LEU A 207 -13.48 -2.95 0.11
CA LEU A 207 -13.70 -2.75 -1.32
C LEU A 207 -12.38 -2.45 -2.05
N PRO A 208 -12.27 -2.81 -3.34
CA PRO A 208 -13.16 -3.74 -4.04
C PRO A 208 -13.10 -5.14 -3.39
N LEU A 209 -14.21 -5.88 -3.46
CA LEU A 209 -14.20 -7.27 -3.07
C LEU A 209 -13.33 -8.05 -4.05
N ASP A 210 -12.56 -8.99 -3.52
CA ASP A 210 -11.86 -9.94 -4.36
C ASP A 210 -12.91 -10.74 -5.13
N ARG A 211 -12.77 -10.76 -6.46
CA ARG A 211 -13.69 -11.46 -7.34
C ARG A 211 -13.36 -12.94 -7.29
N TYR A 212 -14.33 -13.82 -7.55
CA TYR A 212 -14.03 -15.25 -7.70
C TYR A 212 -12.93 -15.50 -8.74
N GLU A 213 -12.91 -14.69 -9.80
CA GLU A 213 -11.87 -14.67 -10.83
C GLU A 213 -10.46 -14.34 -10.31
N ASP A 214 -10.34 -13.61 -9.19
CA ASP A 214 -9.05 -13.29 -8.57
C ASP A 214 -8.45 -14.50 -7.81
N TYR A 215 -9.28 -15.52 -7.52
CA TYR A 215 -8.89 -16.78 -6.89
C TYR A 215 -8.77 -17.95 -7.89
N TYR A 216 -9.40 -17.83 -9.06
CA TYR A 216 -9.20 -18.82 -10.12
C TYR A 216 -7.81 -18.66 -10.71
N VAL A 217 -7.08 -19.77 -10.71
CA VAL A 217 -5.87 -19.93 -11.51
C VAL A 217 -6.33 -20.08 -12.96
N ASP A 218 -5.98 -19.10 -13.81
CA ASP A 218 -6.43 -19.01 -15.20
C ASP A 218 -5.99 -20.26 -15.98
N LEU A 219 -6.94 -21.10 -16.43
CA LEU A 219 -6.65 -22.19 -17.35
C LEU A 219 -6.47 -21.63 -18.77
N THR A 220 -5.23 -21.32 -19.16
CA THR A 220 -4.75 -21.02 -20.53
C THR A 220 -5.66 -20.17 -21.44
N ASN A 221 -5.22 -18.95 -21.79
CA ASN A 221 -5.67 -18.28 -23.02
C ASN A 221 -4.65 -18.49 -24.15
N LYS A 222 -4.73 -19.64 -24.83
CA LYS A 222 -4.27 -19.75 -26.22
C LYS A 222 -5.43 -19.38 -27.14
N THR A 223 -5.55 -18.11 -27.49
CA THR A 223 -5.97 -17.71 -28.86
C THR A 223 -5.62 -16.26 -29.15
N THR A 224 -4.80 -16.11 -30.19
CA THR A 224 -4.54 -14.90 -30.96
C THR A 224 -5.82 -14.29 -31.53
N THR A 225 -6.15 -13.05 -31.17
CA THR A 225 -6.46 -12.00 -32.15
C THR A 225 -6.44 -10.61 -31.51
N SER A 226 -5.70 -9.73 -32.18
CA SER A 226 -5.47 -8.32 -31.90
C SER A 226 -6.74 -7.47 -31.94
N LYS A 227 -7.16 -6.97 -30.77
CA LYS A 227 -7.71 -5.62 -30.62
C LYS A 227 -7.19 -5.00 -29.33
N ILE A 228 -6.26 -4.07 -29.48
CA ILE A 228 -5.73 -3.22 -28.42
C ILE A 228 -6.89 -2.37 -27.88
N LYS A 229 -7.57 -2.86 -26.85
CA LYS A 229 -8.16 -2.03 -25.82
C LYS A 229 -7.36 -2.31 -24.56
N ARG A 230 -6.44 -1.40 -24.20
CA ARG A 230 -5.81 -1.36 -22.87
C ARG A 230 -6.91 -1.07 -21.83
N LYS A 231 -7.76 -2.05 -21.53
CA LYS A 231 -8.42 -2.12 -20.24
C LYS A 231 -7.36 -2.64 -19.27
N ARG A 232 -6.49 -1.73 -18.79
CA ARG A 232 -5.80 -1.93 -17.50
C ARG A 232 -6.87 -1.85 -16.42
N GLN A 233 -7.70 -2.89 -16.31
CA GLN A 233 -8.43 -3.19 -15.07
C GLN A 233 -7.41 -3.90 -14.20
N SER A 234 -7.18 -3.36 -13.00
CA SER A 234 -6.32 -3.96 -11.99
C SER A 234 -6.97 -5.28 -11.54
N ASN A 235 -6.69 -6.37 -12.24
CA ASN A 235 -7.01 -7.73 -11.78
C ASN A 235 -6.00 -8.05 -10.67
N ARG A 236 -6.26 -7.61 -9.44
CA ARG A 236 -5.46 -7.97 -8.28
C ARG A 236 -5.79 -9.41 -7.90
N ARG A 237 -4.99 -10.36 -8.40
CA ARG A 237 -5.02 -11.75 -7.93
C ARG A 237 -4.49 -11.81 -6.50
N ASN A 238 -5.17 -12.57 -5.64
CA ASN A 238 -4.63 -12.93 -4.33
C ASN A 238 -3.56 -14.01 -4.54
N LEU A 239 -2.31 -13.56 -4.67
CA LEU A 239 -1.18 -14.45 -4.93
C LEU A 239 -0.71 -15.15 -3.63
N PRO A 240 -0.29 -16.43 -3.71
CA PRO A 240 0.24 -17.14 -2.56
C PRO A 240 1.43 -16.42 -1.91
N ARG A 241 1.47 -16.42 -0.57
CA ARG A 241 2.49 -15.72 0.22
C ARG A 241 3.74 -16.58 0.44
N ILE A 242 4.73 -16.03 1.16
CA ILE A 242 6.02 -16.66 1.44
C ILE A 242 5.86 -18.02 2.13
N ASP A 243 4.89 -18.17 3.03
CA ASP A 243 4.60 -19.44 3.70
C ASP A 243 4.25 -20.54 2.71
N ALA A 244 3.40 -20.23 1.72
CA ALA A 244 3.08 -21.18 0.65
C ALA A 244 4.30 -21.50 -0.21
N MET A 245 5.18 -20.53 -0.45
CA MET A 245 6.42 -20.77 -1.21
C MET A 245 7.41 -21.66 -0.44
N LEU A 246 7.47 -21.53 0.89
CA LEU A 246 8.22 -22.42 1.77
C LEU A 246 7.64 -23.84 1.74
N ASP A 247 6.31 -23.97 1.83
CA ASP A 247 5.60 -25.25 1.75
C ASP A 247 5.82 -25.95 0.40
N TRP A 248 5.85 -25.19 -0.71
CA TRP A 248 6.17 -25.72 -2.04
C TRP A 248 7.65 -26.11 -2.20
N GLY A 249 8.51 -25.73 -1.26
CA GLY A 249 9.97 -25.93 -1.34
C GLY A 249 10.63 -25.13 -2.47
N VAL A 250 9.96 -24.10 -3.00
CA VAL A 250 10.56 -23.20 -4.01
C VAL A 250 11.45 -22.14 -3.38
N VAL A 251 11.36 -21.98 -2.07
CA VAL A 251 12.33 -21.31 -1.20
C VAL A 251 12.47 -22.16 0.07
N LYS A 252 13.56 -21.98 0.81
CA LYS A 252 13.86 -22.71 2.04
C LYS A 252 14.48 -21.79 3.09
N GLU A 253 14.32 -22.18 4.36
CA GLU A 253 15.06 -21.57 5.45
C GLU A 253 16.57 -21.59 5.16
N GLY A 254 17.25 -20.47 5.42
CA GLY A 254 18.66 -20.27 5.12
C GLY A 254 18.93 -19.71 3.72
N ASP A 255 17.92 -19.56 2.85
CA ASP A 255 18.12 -18.92 1.55
C ASP A 255 18.56 -17.46 1.70
N LEU A 256 19.58 -17.08 0.94
CA LEU A 256 20.06 -15.70 0.90
C LEU A 256 19.23 -14.88 -0.08
N LEU A 257 18.61 -13.82 0.46
CA LEU A 257 17.80 -12.86 -0.26
C LEU A 257 18.55 -11.54 -0.39
N LYS A 258 18.33 -10.83 -1.49
CA LYS A 258 18.89 -9.50 -1.77
C LYS A 258 17.77 -8.53 -2.11
N ALA A 259 17.83 -7.33 -1.54
CA ALA A 259 16.93 -6.25 -1.92
C ALA A 259 17.27 -5.80 -3.34
N LYS A 260 16.29 -5.82 -4.25
CA LYS A 260 16.50 -5.49 -5.66
C LYS A 260 17.13 -4.10 -5.79
N ASN A 261 18.18 -3.98 -6.61
CA ASN A 261 18.94 -2.73 -6.83
C ASN A 261 19.68 -2.17 -5.61
N HIS A 262 19.76 -2.92 -4.49
CA HIS A 262 20.51 -2.52 -3.30
C HIS A 262 21.46 -3.62 -2.85
N ASP A 263 22.56 -3.29 -2.19
CA ASP A 263 23.53 -4.28 -1.70
C ASP A 263 23.15 -4.95 -0.37
N SER A 264 22.01 -4.56 0.21
CA SER A 264 21.51 -5.20 1.42
C SER A 264 21.05 -6.62 1.14
N THR A 265 21.44 -7.55 2.02
CA THR A 265 21.07 -8.95 1.98
C THR A 265 20.45 -9.39 3.30
N ALA A 266 19.60 -10.40 3.25
CA ALA A 266 18.95 -10.99 4.41
C ALA A 266 18.82 -12.51 4.25
N THR A 267 18.79 -13.23 5.35
CA THR A 267 18.60 -14.70 5.35
C THR A 267 17.15 -15.03 5.62
N LEU A 268 16.51 -15.84 4.78
CA LEU A 268 15.13 -16.30 4.97
C LEU A 268 15.03 -17.25 6.17
N LEU A 269 14.08 -17.00 7.06
CA LEU A 269 13.78 -17.84 8.21
C LEU A 269 12.58 -18.76 7.90
N GLY A 270 12.48 -19.87 8.63
CA GLY A 270 11.41 -20.87 8.44
C GLY A 270 10.00 -20.36 8.74
N ASN A 271 9.86 -19.20 9.41
CA ASN A 271 8.59 -18.53 9.69
C ASN A 271 8.23 -17.44 8.65
N GLY A 272 8.97 -17.34 7.54
CA GLY A 272 8.74 -16.36 6.47
C GLY A 272 9.35 -14.98 6.71
N ASN A 273 9.89 -14.71 7.91
CA ASN A 273 10.66 -13.50 8.20
C ASN A 273 12.09 -13.61 7.67
N VAL A 274 12.86 -12.53 7.84
CA VAL A 274 14.28 -12.50 7.49
C VAL A 274 15.15 -12.07 8.66
N GLU A 275 16.34 -12.62 8.72
CA GLU A 275 17.41 -12.16 9.60
C GLU A 275 18.32 -11.18 8.85
N VAL A 276 18.45 -9.97 9.39
CA VAL A 276 19.35 -8.93 8.89
C VAL A 276 20.30 -8.56 10.03
N THR A 277 21.60 -8.78 9.84
CA THR A 277 22.63 -8.45 10.84
C THR A 277 22.37 -9.03 12.24
N GLY A 278 21.74 -10.22 12.31
CA GLY A 278 21.43 -10.92 13.57
C GLY A 278 20.12 -10.50 14.24
N GLU A 279 19.31 -9.66 13.60
CA GLU A 279 17.97 -9.28 14.07
C GLU A 279 16.90 -9.78 13.12
N GLU A 280 15.88 -10.44 13.66
CA GLU A 280 14.70 -10.87 12.93
C GLU A 280 13.78 -9.67 12.64
N ARG A 281 13.31 -9.59 11.40
CA ARG A 281 12.29 -8.63 10.96
C ARG A 281 11.49 -9.19 9.79
N SER A 282 10.32 -8.61 9.52
CA SER A 282 9.59 -8.97 8.30
C SER A 282 10.37 -8.53 7.04
N ILE A 283 10.19 -9.25 5.93
CA ILE A 283 10.79 -8.87 4.63
C ILE A 283 10.40 -7.42 4.29
N GLN A 284 9.16 -7.06 4.57
CA GLN A 284 8.64 -5.73 4.26
C GLN A 284 9.29 -4.62 5.09
N GLN A 285 9.56 -4.86 6.38
CA GLN A 285 10.29 -3.92 7.21
C GLN A 285 11.72 -3.73 6.69
N TRP A 286 12.42 -4.83 6.42
CA TRP A 286 13.76 -4.79 5.84
C TRP A 286 13.80 -3.98 4.53
N LEU A 287 12.89 -4.26 3.60
CA LEU A 287 12.83 -3.54 2.33
C LEU A 287 12.58 -2.03 2.51
N ARG A 288 11.67 -1.64 3.40
CA ARG A 288 11.39 -0.23 3.69
C ARG A 288 12.59 0.52 4.26
N GLU A 289 13.38 -0.13 5.11
CA GLU A 289 14.60 0.46 5.67
C GLU A 289 15.67 0.66 4.59
N VAL A 290 15.73 -0.26 3.62
CA VAL A 290 16.68 -0.20 2.50
C VAL A 290 16.27 0.85 1.46
N THR A 291 15.00 0.91 1.08
CA THR A 291 14.50 1.82 0.03
C THR A 291 14.14 3.21 0.57
N GLY A 292 13.78 3.30 1.85
CA GLY A 292 13.22 4.50 2.47
C GLY A 292 11.75 4.76 2.11
N TRP A 293 11.06 3.80 1.47
CA TRP A 293 9.66 3.96 1.04
C TRP A 293 8.66 3.64 2.15
N SER A 294 7.43 4.11 1.96
CA SER A 294 6.33 3.93 2.91
C SER A 294 5.77 2.51 2.86
N SER A 295 5.78 1.90 1.68
CA SER A 295 5.54 0.47 1.42
C SER A 295 6.34 0.03 0.19
N VAL A 296 6.61 -1.28 0.07
CA VAL A 296 7.36 -1.90 -1.04
C VAL A 296 6.62 -3.14 -1.53
N GLU A 297 6.58 -3.42 -2.84
CA GLU A 297 6.09 -4.72 -3.35
C GLU A 297 7.08 -5.84 -2.96
N THR A 298 6.78 -6.56 -1.87
CA THR A 298 7.72 -7.49 -1.22
C THR A 298 8.33 -8.50 -2.19
N TYR A 299 7.52 -9.17 -3.00
CA TYR A 299 7.97 -10.27 -3.84
C TYR A 299 8.75 -9.81 -5.08
N ALA A 300 8.42 -8.65 -5.64
CA ALA A 300 9.12 -8.10 -6.81
C ALA A 300 10.45 -7.44 -6.44
N PHE A 301 10.59 -6.98 -5.19
CA PHE A 301 11.79 -6.34 -4.67
C PHE A 301 12.72 -7.28 -3.90
N THR A 302 12.37 -8.56 -3.79
CA THR A 302 13.21 -9.57 -3.12
C THR A 302 13.77 -10.54 -4.13
N VAL A 303 15.10 -10.54 -4.30
CA VAL A 303 15.83 -11.42 -5.23
C VAL A 303 16.43 -12.59 -4.45
N HIS A 304 16.12 -13.81 -4.87
CA HIS A 304 16.79 -15.00 -4.39
C HIS A 304 18.18 -15.13 -5.03
N MET A 305 19.24 -15.06 -4.23
CA MET A 305 20.62 -14.93 -4.72
C MET A 305 21.08 -16.15 -5.54
N GLU A 306 20.83 -17.36 -5.05
CA GLU A 306 21.23 -18.59 -5.77
C GLU A 306 20.53 -18.72 -7.13
N LYS A 307 19.24 -18.37 -7.21
CA LYS A 307 18.43 -18.52 -8.43
C LYS A 307 18.54 -17.31 -9.37
N GLY A 308 19.02 -16.17 -8.89
CA GLY A 308 19.08 -14.91 -9.63
C GLY A 308 17.70 -14.39 -10.05
N LYS A 309 16.63 -14.81 -9.37
CA LYS A 309 15.23 -14.47 -9.68
C LYS A 309 14.55 -13.80 -8.51
N THR A 310 13.63 -12.90 -8.79
CA THR A 310 12.72 -12.35 -7.77
C THR A 310 11.82 -13.44 -7.20
N LEU A 311 11.34 -13.26 -5.97
CA LEU A 311 10.34 -14.15 -5.39
C LEU A 311 9.05 -14.17 -6.23
N SER A 312 8.70 -13.03 -6.86
CA SER A 312 7.56 -12.95 -7.78
C SER A 312 7.73 -13.85 -9.02
N GLU A 313 8.94 -13.88 -9.60
CA GLU A 313 9.26 -14.78 -10.73
C GLU A 313 9.28 -16.25 -10.29
N ILE A 314 9.88 -16.57 -9.15
CA ILE A 314 9.91 -17.94 -8.61
C ILE A 314 8.49 -18.45 -8.35
N ARG A 315 7.64 -17.61 -7.74
CA ARG A 315 6.24 -17.92 -7.48
C ARG A 315 5.49 -18.20 -8.78
N ARG A 316 5.68 -17.37 -9.79
CA ARG A 316 5.06 -17.53 -11.11
C ARG A 316 5.52 -18.80 -11.82
N ASP A 317 6.83 -19.03 -11.88
CA ASP A 317 7.42 -20.21 -12.53
C ASP A 317 6.90 -21.52 -11.92
N TYR A 318 6.63 -21.54 -10.61
CA TYR A 318 6.07 -22.71 -9.95
C TYR A 318 4.59 -22.91 -10.28
N MET A 319 3.79 -21.84 -10.21
CA MET A 319 2.38 -21.89 -10.57
C MET A 319 2.20 -22.35 -12.02
N ASP A 320 2.97 -21.77 -12.96
CA ASP A 320 2.94 -22.13 -14.39
C ASP A 320 3.34 -23.59 -14.65
N LYS A 321 4.17 -24.20 -13.78
CA LYS A 321 4.55 -25.62 -13.87
C LYS A 321 3.49 -26.56 -13.31
N MET A 322 2.76 -26.16 -12.27
CA MET A 322 1.66 -26.95 -11.69
C MET A 322 0.43 -26.96 -12.60
N GLU A 323 0.36 -26.02 -13.55
CA GLU A 323 -0.69 -25.91 -14.56
C GLU A 323 -0.45 -26.78 -15.82
N GLN A 324 0.73 -27.41 -15.97
CA GLN A 324 1.12 -28.24 -17.13
C GLN A 324 0.91 -29.74 -16.89
#